data_AF-A0A7V9ABG8-F1
#
_entry.id   AF-A0A7V9ABG8-F1
#
_cell.length_a   1.000
_cell.length_b   1.000
_cell.length_c   1.000
_cell.angle_alpha   90.00
_cell.angle_beta   90.00
_cell.angle_gamma   90.00
#
_symmetry.space_group_name_H-M   'P 1'
#
loop_
_entity.id
_entity.type
_entity.pdbx_description
1 polymer ?
#
loop_
_entity_poly.entity_id
_entity_poly.type
_entity_poly.pdbx_seq_one_letter_code
_entity_poly.pdbx_strand_id
1 'polypeptide(L)'
;MKKRLLGLSLALLGVVVLVSPAPALRIAFFPPAQRAIHAEVIVIGKVVGIEKQPVDLAPAPGAPEKVSHKIALVKVQENLSGAENITHLKIAFVPPAAPPPPSDVDVPVRPVRPVRPPIRPGLQLPELREGDEFLFFLVKHPGGPYYMMPGMYPPIAAKGANKEIEQVKKITAILANPLAGLKSDKPEVRAQTAAVLVMKFRAAPMFAQQVDQVPIDAEMSRLILQALAEADWSQQPNGEEFPFQVAQAFYALGLTPQDGWTPPKFTPPQPGQPPVDYNKLVHKSFVEWLKGPGKNYRIKKFVAKN
;
A
#
# COMPACT_ATOMS: atom_id res chain seq x y z
N MET A 1 -28.00 74.27 26.69
CA MET A 1 -28.46 74.69 25.34
C MET A 1 -27.78 73.78 24.32
N LYS A 2 -28.40 72.64 23.98
CA LYS A 2 -29.22 72.40 22.77
C LYS A 2 -28.41 72.27 21.46
N LYS A 3 -28.27 70.99 21.03
CA LYS A 3 -28.24 70.46 19.65
C LYS A 3 -26.89 70.61 18.92
N ARG A 4 -26.31 69.59 18.25
CA ARG A 4 -26.95 68.59 17.39
C ARG A 4 -26.21 67.23 17.41
N LEU A 5 -27.00 66.17 17.45
CA LEU A 5 -26.64 64.78 17.15
C LEU A 5 -26.28 64.64 15.67
N LEU A 6 -25.20 63.93 15.35
CA LEU A 6 -25.00 63.32 14.02
C LEU A 6 -24.09 62.09 14.14
N GLY A 7 -24.65 60.91 13.83
CA GLY A 7 -23.91 59.85 13.14
C GLY A 7 -23.21 58.75 13.95
N LEU A 8 -23.87 58.15 14.94
CA LEU A 8 -23.52 56.79 15.37
C LEU A 8 -24.18 55.80 14.40
N SER A 9 -23.41 55.23 13.46
CA SER A 9 -23.71 53.96 12.75
C SER A 9 -22.70 53.74 11.62
N LEU A 10 -21.52 53.17 11.89
CA LEU A 10 -20.78 52.43 10.87
C LEU A 10 -19.65 51.60 11.52
N ALA A 11 -19.46 50.40 10.99
CA ALA A 11 -18.39 49.43 11.29
C ALA A 11 -18.58 48.46 12.48
N LEU A 12 -19.62 47.62 12.39
CA LEU A 12 -19.52 46.23 12.84
C LEU A 12 -20.22 45.33 11.81
N LEU A 13 -19.70 45.32 10.57
CA LEU A 13 -20.10 44.33 9.56
C LEU A 13 -19.14 43.15 9.68
N GLY A 14 -19.72 41.98 9.90
CA GLY A 14 -19.04 40.79 10.38
C GLY A 14 -17.97 40.25 9.43
N VAL A 15 -16.79 40.01 9.99
CA VAL A 15 -15.84 39.04 9.45
C VAL A 15 -16.32 37.67 9.90
N VAL A 16 -17.24 37.07 9.15
CA VAL A 16 -17.50 35.63 9.22
C VAL A 16 -16.30 34.97 8.55
N VAL A 17 -15.33 34.54 9.36
CA VAL A 17 -14.27 33.65 8.90
C VAL A 17 -14.95 32.34 8.50
N LEU A 18 -15.10 32.13 7.19
CA LEU A 18 -15.42 30.83 6.62
C LEU A 18 -14.26 29.89 6.95
N VAL A 19 -14.32 29.24 8.11
CA VAL A 19 -13.49 28.08 8.42
C VAL A 19 -13.97 26.98 7.48
N SER A 20 -13.34 26.88 6.32
CA SER A 20 -13.52 25.71 5.45
C SER A 20 -13.10 24.49 6.27
N PRO A 21 -13.97 23.49 6.48
CA PRO A 21 -13.53 22.25 7.09
C PRO A 21 -12.46 21.67 6.18
N ALA A 22 -11.21 21.66 6.63
CA ALA A 22 -10.16 20.94 5.96
C ALA A 22 -10.59 19.47 5.92
N PRO A 23 -10.79 18.85 4.74
CA PRO A 23 -11.10 17.44 4.67
C PRO A 23 -9.99 16.68 5.40
N ALA A 24 -10.37 15.99 6.48
CA ALA A 24 -9.47 15.10 7.19
C ALA A 24 -9.17 13.91 6.26
N LEU A 25 -8.10 14.03 5.48
CA LEU A 25 -7.58 12.97 4.63
C LEU A 25 -7.23 11.77 5.53
N ARG A 26 -8.08 10.74 5.51
CA ARG A 26 -7.78 9.46 6.14
C ARG A 26 -6.84 8.68 5.23
N ILE A 27 -5.70 8.27 5.77
CA ILE A 27 -4.85 7.29 5.10
C ILE A 27 -5.60 5.96 5.14
N ALA A 28 -6.02 5.45 3.98
CA ALA A 28 -6.64 4.15 3.88
C ALA A 28 -5.56 3.05 3.87
N PHE A 29 -5.88 1.90 4.46
CA PHE A 29 -5.07 0.69 4.27
C PHE A 29 -5.07 0.29 2.80
N PHE A 30 -4.06 -0.48 2.40
CA PHE A 30 -4.06 -1.04 1.05
C PHE A 30 -5.24 -2.01 0.88
N PRO A 31 -5.86 -2.07 -0.31
CA PRO A 31 -6.87 -3.08 -0.60
C PRO A 31 -6.27 -4.50 -0.56
N PRO A 32 -7.07 -5.55 -0.31
CA PRO A 32 -6.57 -6.93 -0.10
C PRO A 32 -5.67 -7.44 -1.23
N ALA A 33 -6.06 -7.22 -2.49
CA ALA A 33 -5.25 -7.58 -3.65
C ALA A 33 -3.87 -6.89 -3.65
N GLN A 34 -3.79 -5.64 -3.17
CA GLN A 34 -2.52 -4.94 -3.02
C GLN A 34 -1.69 -5.46 -1.84
N ARG A 35 -2.32 -5.79 -0.71
CA ARG A 35 -1.63 -6.45 0.41
C ARG A 35 -0.97 -7.76 -0.05
N ALA A 36 -1.65 -8.54 -0.89
CA ALA A 36 -1.13 -9.80 -1.44
C ALA A 36 0.15 -9.62 -2.29
N ILE A 37 0.25 -8.54 -3.06
CA ILE A 37 1.47 -8.24 -3.83
C ILE A 37 2.65 -7.95 -2.91
N HIS A 38 2.45 -7.19 -1.84
CA HIS A 38 3.53 -6.79 -0.95
C HIS A 38 3.92 -7.86 0.08
N ALA A 39 3.02 -8.78 0.41
CA ALA A 39 3.30 -9.86 1.35
C ALA A 39 4.35 -10.86 0.81
N GLU A 40 5.07 -11.47 1.74
CA GLU A 40 5.95 -12.62 1.50
C GLU A 40 5.23 -13.94 1.80
N VAL A 41 4.36 -13.93 2.83
CA VAL A 41 3.56 -15.08 3.25
C VAL A 41 2.11 -14.66 3.39
N ILE A 42 1.20 -15.47 2.83
CA ILE A 42 -0.24 -15.23 2.86
C ILE A 42 -0.94 -16.53 3.26
N VAL A 43 -1.65 -16.50 4.38
CA VAL A 43 -2.35 -17.68 4.91
C VAL A 43 -3.70 -17.29 5.48
N ILE A 44 -4.64 -18.23 5.45
CA ILE A 44 -5.76 -18.23 6.38
C ILE A 44 -5.33 -19.08 7.57
N GLY A 45 -5.39 -18.52 8.76
CA GLY A 45 -4.91 -19.18 9.96
C GLY A 45 -5.65 -18.80 11.22
N LYS A 46 -5.60 -19.72 12.18
CA LYS A 46 -6.20 -19.58 13.50
C LYS A 46 -5.12 -19.41 14.56
N VAL A 47 -5.27 -18.40 15.42
CA VAL A 47 -4.42 -18.21 16.59
C VAL A 47 -4.71 -19.33 17.59
N VAL A 48 -3.72 -20.18 17.87
CA VAL A 48 -3.84 -21.34 18.77
C VAL A 48 -3.18 -21.12 20.12
N GLY A 49 -2.39 -20.06 20.27
CA GLY A 49 -1.71 -19.73 21.50
C GLY A 49 -0.99 -18.39 21.44
N ILE A 50 -0.78 -17.76 22.60
CA ILE A 50 0.16 -16.65 22.75
C ILE A 50 1.35 -17.13 23.59
N GLU A 51 2.57 -16.98 23.08
CA GLU A 51 3.76 -17.32 23.87
C GLU A 51 3.86 -16.41 25.10
N LYS A 52 4.23 -16.99 26.24
CA LYS A 52 4.30 -16.26 27.53
C LYS A 52 5.42 -15.24 27.56
N GLN A 53 6.53 -15.52 26.89
CA GLN A 53 7.71 -14.67 26.88
C GLN A 53 7.65 -13.76 25.66
N PRO A 54 7.71 -12.43 25.85
CA PRO A 54 7.81 -11.52 24.72
C PRO A 54 9.20 -11.61 24.09
N VAL A 55 9.31 -11.11 22.87
CA VAL A 55 10.57 -11.04 22.14
C VAL A 55 10.83 -9.60 21.71
N ASP A 56 12.03 -9.13 21.98
CA ASP A 56 12.45 -7.79 21.59
C ASP A 56 12.95 -7.79 20.14
N LEU A 57 12.18 -7.13 19.26
CA LEU A 57 12.44 -7.05 17.82
C LEU A 57 12.53 -5.58 17.40
N ALA A 58 13.33 -5.32 16.35
CA ALA A 58 13.41 -3.99 15.77
C ALA A 58 12.08 -3.67 15.03
N PRO A 59 11.42 -2.53 15.32
CA PRO A 59 10.14 -2.21 14.68
C PRO A 59 10.30 -1.82 13.20
N ALA A 60 11.51 -1.47 12.78
CA ALA A 60 11.84 -1.04 11.42
C ALA A 60 13.30 -1.41 11.08
N PRO A 61 13.65 -1.53 9.79
CA PRO A 61 15.04 -1.76 9.41
C PRO A 61 15.98 -0.67 9.90
N GLY A 62 17.03 -1.05 10.63
CA GLY A 62 18.02 -0.14 11.21
C GLY A 62 17.61 0.57 12.49
N ALA A 63 16.44 0.27 13.07
CA ALA A 63 16.04 0.88 14.32
C ALA A 63 17.05 0.54 15.44
N PRO A 64 17.60 1.55 16.14
CA PRO A 64 18.56 1.31 17.22
C PRO A 64 17.88 0.68 18.44
N GLU A 65 16.59 0.95 18.62
CA GLU A 65 15.80 0.45 19.72
C GLU A 65 14.93 -0.73 19.31
N LYS A 66 14.81 -1.70 20.22
CA LYS A 66 13.91 -2.84 20.08
C LYS A 66 12.62 -2.57 20.83
N VAL A 67 11.53 -3.07 20.28
CA VAL A 67 10.21 -3.05 20.93
C VAL A 67 9.89 -4.47 21.38
N SER A 68 9.28 -4.59 22.56
CA SER A 68 8.83 -5.89 23.07
C SER A 68 7.55 -6.33 22.36
N HIS A 69 7.62 -7.46 21.66
CA HIS A 69 6.51 -8.02 20.89
C HIS A 69 5.94 -9.24 21.61
N LYS A 70 4.60 -9.36 21.61
CA LYS A 70 3.92 -10.63 21.89
C LYS A 70 4.02 -11.52 20.67
N ILE A 71 4.09 -12.84 20.88
CA ILE A 71 4.17 -13.82 19.81
C ILE A 71 2.89 -14.65 19.78
N ALA A 72 2.13 -14.53 18.69
CA ALA A 72 1.00 -15.40 18.42
C ALA A 72 1.47 -16.63 17.64
N LEU A 73 1.15 -17.82 18.15
CA LEU A 73 1.28 -19.07 17.41
C LEU A 73 0.03 -19.26 16.57
N VAL A 74 0.18 -19.22 15.25
CA VAL A 74 -0.92 -19.35 14.29
C VAL A 74 -0.80 -20.67 13.56
N LYS A 75 -1.84 -21.51 13.65
CA LYS A 75 -1.96 -22.71 12.83
C LYS A 75 -2.45 -22.34 11.45
N VAL A 76 -1.73 -22.77 10.41
CA VAL A 76 -2.13 -22.57 9.02
C VAL A 76 -3.30 -23.50 8.70
N GLN A 77 -4.42 -22.93 8.28
CA GLN A 77 -5.58 -23.67 7.78
C GLN A 77 -5.54 -23.78 6.26
N GLU A 78 -5.19 -22.68 5.58
CA GLU A 78 -5.01 -22.63 4.13
C GLU A 78 -3.75 -21.81 3.79
N ASN A 79 -2.87 -22.38 2.97
CA ASN A 79 -1.72 -21.65 2.42
C ASN A 79 -2.11 -21.03 1.07
N LEU A 80 -2.07 -19.71 0.97
CA LEU A 80 -2.32 -19.00 -0.28
C LEU A 80 -1.01 -18.65 -1.01
N SER A 81 0.10 -18.44 -0.28
CA SER A 81 1.43 -18.21 -0.84
C SER A 81 2.51 -18.24 0.26
N GLY A 82 3.67 -18.84 -0.01
CA GLY A 82 4.91 -18.63 0.76
C GLY A 82 5.01 -19.36 2.10
N ALA A 83 4.00 -20.15 2.46
CA ALA A 83 4.01 -21.03 3.64
C ALA A 83 4.03 -22.52 3.25
N GLU A 84 4.67 -22.88 2.13
CA GLU A 84 4.76 -24.28 1.71
C GLU A 84 5.47 -25.11 2.79
N ASN A 85 4.84 -26.22 3.21
CA ASN A 85 5.33 -27.11 4.27
C ASN A 85 5.43 -26.46 5.67
N ILE A 86 4.81 -25.31 5.91
CA ILE A 86 4.74 -24.67 7.23
C ILE A 86 3.36 -24.89 7.84
N THR A 87 3.30 -25.56 8.98
CA THR A 87 2.02 -25.82 9.69
C THR A 87 1.68 -24.75 10.72
N HIS A 88 2.70 -24.09 11.28
CA HIS A 88 2.54 -23.06 12.30
C HIS A 88 3.47 -21.88 12.04
N LEU A 89 2.96 -20.67 12.24
CA LEU A 89 3.69 -19.42 12.12
C LEU A 89 3.78 -18.72 13.47
N LYS A 90 4.93 -18.11 13.75
CA LYS A 90 5.12 -17.22 14.91
C LYS A 90 4.95 -15.77 14.44
N ILE A 91 3.80 -15.17 14.75
CA ILE A 91 3.50 -13.79 14.35
C ILE A 91 3.78 -12.86 15.52
N ALA A 92 4.77 -11.98 15.36
CA ALA A 92 5.09 -10.94 16.32
C ALA A 92 4.16 -9.73 16.13
N PHE A 93 3.60 -9.23 17.23
CA PHE A 93 2.75 -8.05 17.24
C PHE A 93 2.93 -7.24 18.52
N VAL A 94 2.71 -5.93 18.42
CA VAL A 94 2.66 -5.03 19.57
C VAL A 94 1.19 -4.81 19.91
N PRO A 95 0.72 -5.16 21.13
CA PRO A 95 -0.66 -4.91 21.51
C PRO A 95 -0.95 -3.39 21.51
N PRO A 96 -2.17 -2.96 21.17
CA PRO A 96 -2.53 -1.55 21.23
C PRO A 96 -2.31 -1.00 22.64
N ALA A 97 -1.82 0.23 22.73
CA ALA A 97 -1.64 0.91 24.01
C ALA A 97 -3.00 1.00 24.74
N ALA A 98 -3.01 0.72 26.05
CA ALA A 98 -4.21 0.90 26.85
C ALA A 98 -4.66 2.38 26.78
N PRO A 99 -5.98 2.65 26.73
CA PRO A 99 -6.47 4.01 26.81
C PRO A 99 -5.95 4.67 28.10
N PRO A 100 -5.64 5.98 28.08
CA PRO A 100 -5.21 6.67 29.28
C PRO A 100 -6.31 6.54 30.35
N PRO A 101 -5.94 6.38 31.63
CA PRO A 101 -6.91 6.32 32.71
C PRO A 101 -7.77 7.59 32.70
N PRO A 102 -9.06 7.51 33.08
CA PRO A 102 -9.87 8.69 33.33
C PRO A 102 -9.12 9.60 34.32
N SER A 103 -8.88 10.84 33.96
CA SER A 103 -8.22 11.79 34.86
C SER A 103 -9.25 12.32 35.86
N ASP A 104 -9.25 11.79 37.08
CA ASP A 104 -10.07 12.27 38.21
C ASP A 104 -9.47 13.51 38.91
N VAL A 105 -8.66 14.31 38.20
CA VAL A 105 -7.97 15.45 38.80
C VAL A 105 -8.37 16.72 38.06
N ASP A 106 -9.13 17.59 38.75
CA ASP A 106 -9.29 19.00 38.40
C ASP A 106 -7.93 19.70 38.56
N VAL A 107 -7.02 19.47 37.60
CA VAL A 107 -5.73 20.16 37.56
C VAL A 107 -5.97 21.53 36.91
N PRO A 108 -5.62 22.66 37.57
CA PRO A 108 -5.71 23.96 36.95
C PRO A 108 -4.86 23.99 35.68
N VAL A 109 -5.49 24.38 34.57
CA VAL A 109 -4.93 24.43 33.22
C VAL A 109 -3.66 25.29 33.21
N ARG A 110 -2.50 24.66 33.37
CA ARG A 110 -1.25 25.26 32.90
C ARG A 110 -1.26 25.15 31.37
N PRO A 111 -0.70 26.12 30.61
CA PRO A 111 -0.55 26.00 29.17
C PRO A 111 0.47 24.91 28.87
N VAL A 112 0.00 23.67 28.85
CA VAL A 112 0.72 22.49 28.41
C VAL A 112 1.05 22.71 26.94
N ARG A 113 2.34 22.82 26.61
CA ARG A 113 2.83 22.67 25.23
C ARG A 113 2.13 21.44 24.64
N PRO A 114 1.53 21.51 23.44
CA PRO A 114 0.66 20.45 22.94
C PRO A 114 1.41 19.12 22.93
N VAL A 115 1.08 18.28 23.91
CA VAL A 115 1.43 16.87 23.95
C VAL A 115 0.86 16.31 22.67
N ARG A 116 1.73 15.89 21.74
CA ARG A 116 1.31 15.21 20.52
C ARG A 116 0.40 14.05 20.95
N PRO A 117 -0.85 13.98 20.48
CA PRO A 117 -1.72 12.85 20.77
C PRO A 117 -0.98 11.55 20.42
N PRO A 118 -0.98 10.53 21.30
CA PRO A 118 -0.37 9.27 20.98
C PRO A 118 -1.17 8.63 19.84
N ILE A 119 -0.47 8.29 18.76
CA ILE A 119 -0.83 7.30 17.73
C ILE A 119 -2.20 7.51 17.06
N ARG A 120 -2.14 7.89 15.77
CA ARG A 120 -3.28 8.08 14.87
C ARG A 120 -4.32 6.93 15.01
N PRO A 121 -5.58 7.19 15.41
CA PRO A 121 -6.63 6.18 15.65
C PRO A 121 -7.06 5.31 14.45
N GLY A 122 -6.33 5.30 13.33
CA GLY A 122 -6.69 4.59 12.10
C GLY A 122 -5.67 3.59 11.59
N LEU A 123 -4.52 3.43 12.26
CA LEU A 123 -3.43 2.54 11.82
C LEU A 123 -3.00 1.53 12.89
N GLN A 124 -3.82 1.34 13.93
CA GLN A 124 -3.56 0.30 14.93
C GLN A 124 -3.93 -1.07 14.36
N LEU A 125 -2.99 -2.00 14.47
CA LEU A 125 -3.21 -3.41 14.14
C LEU A 125 -4.11 -4.05 15.20
N PRO A 126 -4.93 -5.04 14.83
CA PRO A 126 -5.76 -5.76 15.80
C PRO A 126 -4.86 -6.51 16.80
N GLU A 127 -5.32 -6.56 18.05
CA GLU A 127 -4.76 -7.49 19.02
C GLU A 127 -5.12 -8.92 18.59
N LEU A 128 -4.13 -9.82 18.56
CA LEU A 128 -4.36 -11.23 18.27
C LEU A 128 -4.69 -11.99 19.56
N ARG A 129 -5.81 -12.71 19.58
CA ARG A 129 -6.26 -13.53 20.71
C ARG A 129 -6.44 -14.96 20.30
N GLU A 130 -6.29 -15.88 21.26
CA GLU A 130 -6.54 -17.30 21.02
C GLU A 130 -7.96 -17.52 20.50
N GLY A 131 -8.08 -18.34 19.46
CA GLY A 131 -9.35 -18.62 18.80
C GLY A 131 -9.64 -17.74 17.59
N ASP A 132 -9.00 -16.57 17.47
CA ASP A 132 -9.21 -15.67 16.34
C ASP A 132 -8.73 -16.31 15.02
N GLU A 133 -9.47 -16.05 13.95
CA GLU A 133 -9.17 -16.54 12.61
C GLU A 133 -9.07 -15.38 11.63
N PHE A 134 -7.96 -15.30 10.91
CA PHE A 134 -7.69 -14.22 9.98
C PHE A 134 -7.07 -14.72 8.66
N LEU A 135 -7.33 -13.95 7.61
CA LEU A 135 -6.48 -13.86 6.44
C LEU A 135 -5.30 -12.93 6.75
N PHE A 136 -4.11 -13.51 6.86
CA PHE A 136 -2.87 -12.81 7.21
C PHE A 136 -2.06 -12.44 5.97
N PHE A 137 -1.47 -11.24 5.99
CA PHE A 137 -0.50 -10.75 5.01
C PHE A 137 0.81 -10.44 5.74
N LEU A 138 1.79 -11.31 5.57
CA LEU A 138 2.95 -11.36 6.44
C LEU A 138 4.25 -11.09 5.69
N VAL A 139 5.18 -10.49 6.40
CA VAL A 139 6.57 -10.34 6.00
C VAL A 139 7.46 -11.04 7.01
N LYS A 140 8.60 -11.58 6.57
CA LYS A 140 9.58 -12.18 7.49
C LYS A 140 10.34 -11.08 8.20
N HIS A 141 10.50 -11.24 9.51
CA HIS A 141 11.30 -10.33 10.31
C HIS A 141 12.77 -10.79 10.30
N PRO A 142 13.77 -9.91 10.07
CA PRO A 142 15.17 -10.29 9.98
C PRO A 142 15.76 -10.76 11.33
N GLY A 143 15.16 -10.37 12.45
CA GLY A 143 15.63 -10.70 13.80
C GLY A 143 15.29 -12.09 14.32
N GLY A 144 14.76 -13.01 13.50
CA GLY A 144 14.48 -14.39 13.91
C GLY A 144 13.40 -15.08 13.07
N PRO A 145 12.89 -16.24 13.51
CA PRO A 145 11.86 -17.00 12.81
C PRO A 145 10.46 -16.41 13.04
N TYR A 146 10.35 -15.09 12.98
CA TYR A 146 9.13 -14.35 13.27
C TYR A 146 8.58 -13.71 11.99
N TYR A 147 7.26 -13.68 11.91
CA TYR A 147 6.52 -12.95 10.90
C TYR A 147 5.90 -11.72 11.53
N MET A 148 5.69 -10.66 10.74
CA MET A 148 5.00 -9.47 11.22
C MET A 148 3.89 -9.05 10.28
N MET A 149 2.91 -8.36 10.86
CA MET A 149 1.82 -7.72 10.13
C MET A 149 2.22 -6.27 9.83
N PRO A 150 2.46 -5.90 8.57
CA PRO A 150 2.74 -4.52 8.23
C PRO A 150 1.57 -3.59 8.58
N GLY A 151 1.87 -2.38 9.06
CA GLY A 151 0.83 -1.41 9.44
C GLY A 151 -0.14 -1.06 8.31
N MET A 152 0.30 -1.09 7.05
CA MET A 152 -0.56 -0.83 5.88
C MET A 152 -1.34 -2.07 5.42
N TYR A 153 -0.98 -3.26 5.92
CA TYR A 153 -1.54 -4.57 5.53
C TYR A 153 -2.09 -5.30 6.76
N PRO A 154 -3.04 -4.69 7.51
CA PRO A 154 -3.63 -5.39 8.65
C PRO A 154 -4.26 -6.71 8.18
N PRO A 155 -4.32 -7.73 9.06
CA PRO A 155 -5.02 -8.96 8.74
C PRO A 155 -6.52 -8.66 8.57
N ILE A 156 -7.23 -9.54 7.87
CA ILE A 156 -8.67 -9.45 7.66
C ILE A 156 -9.32 -10.60 8.40
N ALA A 157 -10.33 -10.35 9.23
CA ALA A 157 -11.06 -11.42 9.91
C ALA A 157 -11.61 -12.39 8.86
N ALA A 158 -11.31 -13.69 8.99
CA ALA A 158 -11.66 -14.65 7.94
C ALA A 158 -13.17 -14.79 7.77
N LYS A 159 -13.91 -14.68 8.88
CA LYS A 159 -15.37 -14.73 8.89
C LYS A 159 -15.95 -13.56 8.08
N GLY A 160 -16.61 -13.90 6.97
CA GLY A 160 -17.30 -12.93 6.09
C GLY A 160 -16.41 -12.31 5.01
N ALA A 161 -15.11 -12.65 4.96
CA ALA A 161 -14.15 -12.08 4.01
C ALA A 161 -14.05 -12.85 2.68
N ASN A 162 -15.15 -13.45 2.22
CA ASN A 162 -15.15 -14.32 1.03
C ASN A 162 -14.66 -13.58 -0.23
N LYS A 163 -15.06 -12.31 -0.40
CA LYS A 163 -14.68 -11.51 -1.57
C LYS A 163 -13.18 -11.20 -1.55
N GLU A 164 -12.66 -10.84 -0.39
CA GLU A 164 -11.25 -10.51 -0.18
C GLU A 164 -10.37 -11.74 -0.37
N ILE A 165 -10.80 -12.91 0.11
CA ILE A 165 -10.11 -14.19 -0.10
C ILE A 165 -10.04 -14.51 -1.60
N GLU A 166 -11.14 -14.37 -2.34
CA GLU A 166 -11.15 -14.62 -3.80
C GLU A 166 -10.27 -13.63 -4.57
N GLN A 167 -10.27 -12.34 -4.20
CA GLN A 167 -9.34 -11.37 -4.77
C GLN A 167 -7.89 -11.78 -4.53
N VAL A 168 -7.55 -12.19 -3.31
CA VAL A 168 -6.19 -12.61 -2.96
C VAL A 168 -5.79 -13.87 -3.72
N LYS A 169 -6.68 -14.86 -3.85
CA LYS A 169 -6.45 -16.08 -4.64
C LYS A 169 -6.14 -15.78 -6.10
N LYS A 170 -6.86 -14.82 -6.72
CA LYS A 170 -6.57 -14.37 -8.09
C LYS A 170 -5.15 -13.81 -8.20
N ILE A 171 -4.75 -12.96 -7.26
CA ILE A 171 -3.41 -12.36 -7.23
C ILE A 171 -2.32 -13.42 -7.00
N THR A 172 -2.50 -14.32 -6.04
CA THR A 172 -1.50 -15.37 -5.77
C THR A 172 -1.38 -16.36 -6.91
N ALA A 173 -2.47 -16.68 -7.61
CA ALA A 173 -2.45 -17.50 -8.82
C ALA A 173 -1.64 -16.84 -9.95
N ILE A 174 -1.80 -15.52 -10.15
CA ILE A 174 -0.99 -14.75 -11.11
C ILE A 174 0.49 -14.82 -10.74
N LEU A 175 0.83 -14.62 -9.46
CA LEU A 175 2.22 -14.64 -8.99
C LEU A 175 2.85 -16.03 -9.08
N ALA A 176 2.06 -17.09 -8.89
CA ALA A 176 2.51 -18.47 -9.00
C ALA A 176 2.74 -18.92 -10.46
N ASN A 177 1.94 -18.44 -11.41
CA ASN A 177 2.08 -18.77 -12.83
C ASN A 177 1.94 -17.53 -13.74
N PRO A 178 2.94 -16.63 -13.73
CA PRO A 178 2.85 -15.36 -14.44
C PRO A 178 2.76 -15.53 -15.96
N LEU A 179 3.40 -16.56 -16.52
CA LEU A 179 3.42 -16.77 -17.97
C LEU A 179 2.05 -17.16 -18.53
N ALA A 180 1.22 -17.88 -17.77
CA ALA A 180 -0.14 -18.21 -18.20
C ALA A 180 -0.98 -16.95 -18.42
N GLY A 181 -0.89 -15.97 -17.51
CA GLY A 181 -1.59 -14.70 -17.65
C GLY A 181 -1.01 -13.81 -18.75
N LEU A 182 0.31 -13.72 -18.85
CA LEU A 182 0.99 -12.91 -19.88
C LEU A 182 0.81 -13.45 -21.31
N LYS A 183 0.56 -14.74 -21.47
CA LYS A 183 0.30 -15.41 -22.76
C LYS A 183 -1.19 -15.66 -23.03
N SER A 184 -2.08 -15.11 -22.19
CA SER A 184 -3.53 -15.22 -22.36
C SER A 184 -3.98 -14.64 -23.70
N ASP A 185 -5.02 -15.23 -24.29
CA ASP A 185 -5.69 -14.72 -25.48
C ASP A 185 -6.43 -13.39 -25.19
N LYS A 186 -6.89 -13.20 -23.96
CA LYS A 186 -7.61 -12.00 -23.50
C LYS A 186 -6.65 -10.84 -23.17
N PRO A 187 -6.73 -9.69 -23.86
CA PRO A 187 -5.89 -8.52 -23.58
C PRO A 187 -5.98 -8.03 -22.14
N GLU A 188 -7.16 -8.07 -21.54
CA GLU A 188 -7.41 -7.61 -20.17
C GLU A 188 -6.64 -8.47 -19.16
N VAL A 189 -6.60 -9.78 -19.38
CA VAL A 189 -5.86 -10.72 -18.51
C VAL A 189 -4.35 -10.46 -18.63
N ARG A 190 -3.85 -10.21 -19.85
CA ARG A 190 -2.43 -9.85 -20.05
C ARG A 190 -2.09 -8.55 -19.32
N ALA A 191 -2.92 -7.52 -19.47
CA ALA A 191 -2.72 -6.21 -18.86
C ALA A 191 -2.75 -6.27 -17.32
N GLN A 192 -3.73 -6.97 -16.74
CA GLN A 192 -3.81 -7.18 -15.29
C GLN A 192 -2.60 -7.95 -14.77
N THR A 193 -2.22 -9.03 -15.45
CA THR A 193 -1.03 -9.82 -15.09
C THR A 193 0.23 -8.96 -15.11
N ALA A 194 0.43 -8.17 -16.17
CA ALA A 194 1.55 -7.26 -16.29
C ALA A 194 1.57 -6.22 -15.15
N ALA A 195 0.42 -5.63 -14.82
CA ALA A 195 0.31 -4.68 -13.73
C ALA A 195 0.67 -5.31 -12.37
N VAL A 196 0.16 -6.51 -12.05
CA VAL A 196 0.52 -7.24 -10.81
C VAL A 196 2.03 -7.47 -10.74
N LEU A 197 2.64 -7.93 -11.84
CA LEU A 197 4.06 -8.26 -11.86
C LEU A 197 4.94 -7.04 -11.71
N VAL A 198 4.63 -5.93 -12.38
CA VAL A 198 5.38 -4.69 -12.18
C VAL A 198 5.24 -4.20 -10.74
N MET A 199 4.02 -4.19 -10.19
CA MET A 199 3.82 -3.77 -8.80
C MET A 199 4.58 -4.68 -7.82
N LYS A 200 4.68 -5.99 -8.08
CA LYS A 200 5.49 -6.92 -7.28
C LYS A 200 6.98 -6.64 -7.42
N PHE A 201 7.49 -6.49 -8.64
CA PHE A 201 8.91 -6.26 -8.88
C PHE A 201 9.38 -4.90 -8.38
N ARG A 202 8.50 -3.91 -8.33
CA ARG A 202 8.81 -2.54 -7.91
C ARG A 202 8.36 -2.25 -6.47
N ALA A 203 7.95 -3.27 -5.72
CA ALA A 203 7.74 -3.18 -4.29
C ALA A 203 9.07 -3.37 -3.54
N ALA A 204 9.49 -2.38 -2.77
CA ALA A 204 10.66 -2.52 -1.91
C ALA A 204 10.36 -3.54 -0.78
N PRO A 205 11.27 -4.48 -0.49
CA PRO A 205 11.11 -5.37 0.67
C PRO A 205 11.05 -4.55 1.95
N MET A 206 10.17 -4.93 2.88
CA MET A 206 9.86 -4.12 4.07
C MET A 206 11.07 -3.79 4.93
N PHE A 207 11.97 -4.76 5.10
CA PHE A 207 13.17 -4.63 5.93
C PHE A 207 14.43 -4.26 5.14
N ALA A 208 14.29 -3.90 3.86
CA ALA A 208 15.42 -3.43 3.07
C ALA A 208 15.75 -1.97 3.44
N GLN A 209 16.96 -1.72 3.96
CA GLN A 209 17.48 -0.35 4.09
C GLN A 209 17.88 0.24 2.73
N GLN A 210 18.40 -0.63 1.87
CA GLN A 210 18.78 -0.32 0.50
C GLN A 210 18.26 -1.44 -0.40
N VAL A 211 17.91 -1.08 -1.63
CA VAL A 211 17.47 -2.04 -2.65
C VAL A 211 18.40 -1.99 -3.84
N ASP A 212 18.77 -3.16 -4.34
CA ASP A 212 19.40 -3.30 -5.65
C ASP A 212 18.33 -3.48 -6.72
N GLN A 213 18.64 -3.02 -7.93
CA GLN A 213 17.77 -3.16 -9.10
C GLN A 213 18.33 -4.22 -10.04
N VAL A 214 17.76 -5.41 -10.00
CA VAL A 214 18.23 -6.56 -10.79
C VAL A 214 17.28 -6.80 -11.96
N PRO A 215 17.78 -6.94 -13.21
CA PRO A 215 16.91 -7.22 -14.35
C PRO A 215 16.18 -8.56 -14.18
N ILE A 216 14.89 -8.60 -14.50
CA ILE A 216 14.11 -9.85 -14.61
C ILE A 216 14.41 -10.55 -15.94
N ASP A 217 13.94 -11.79 -16.12
CA ASP A 217 14.06 -12.54 -17.37
C ASP A 217 13.63 -11.75 -18.63
N ALA A 218 14.30 -11.99 -19.76
CA ALA A 218 14.13 -11.23 -20.99
C ALA A 218 12.74 -11.43 -21.60
N GLU A 219 12.29 -12.69 -21.68
CA GLU A 219 10.99 -13.02 -22.24
C GLU A 219 9.88 -12.45 -21.37
N MET A 220 9.99 -12.63 -20.04
CA MET A 220 9.03 -12.08 -19.08
C MET A 220 8.96 -10.55 -19.17
N SER A 221 10.10 -9.86 -19.20
CA SER A 221 10.17 -8.40 -19.36
C SER A 221 9.48 -7.95 -20.65
N ARG A 222 9.78 -8.62 -21.76
CA ARG A 222 9.19 -8.30 -23.08
C ARG A 222 7.67 -8.47 -23.06
N LEU A 223 7.17 -9.58 -22.50
CA LEU A 223 5.74 -9.86 -22.41
C LEU A 223 5.00 -8.84 -21.53
N ILE A 224 5.59 -8.46 -20.39
CA ILE A 224 5.02 -7.43 -19.52
C ILE A 224 4.92 -6.09 -20.27
N LEU A 225 6.02 -5.63 -20.89
CA LEU A 225 6.03 -4.35 -21.62
C LEU A 225 5.03 -4.35 -22.79
N GLN A 226 4.94 -5.46 -23.52
CA GLN A 226 3.96 -5.63 -24.60
C GLN A 226 2.53 -5.54 -24.07
N ALA A 227 2.22 -6.25 -22.98
CA ALA A 227 0.88 -6.21 -22.37
C ALA A 227 0.50 -4.81 -21.87
N LEU A 228 1.45 -4.07 -21.27
CA LEU A 228 1.21 -2.67 -20.90
C LEU A 228 0.98 -1.76 -22.11
N ALA A 229 1.64 -2.05 -23.24
CA ALA A 229 1.52 -1.25 -24.47
C ALA A 229 0.20 -1.50 -25.20
N GLU A 230 -0.33 -2.71 -25.14
CA GLU A 230 -1.62 -3.10 -25.74
C GLU A 230 -2.84 -2.69 -24.88
N ALA A 231 -2.63 -2.41 -23.58
CA ALA A 231 -3.70 -2.10 -22.65
C ALA A 231 -4.34 -0.71 -22.88
N ASP A 232 -5.61 -0.58 -22.47
CA ASP A 232 -6.30 0.70 -22.41
C ASP A 232 -6.04 1.39 -21.06
N TRP A 233 -5.30 2.51 -21.08
CA TRP A 233 -4.94 3.27 -19.88
C TRP A 233 -6.01 4.28 -19.44
N SER A 234 -7.05 4.48 -20.25
CA SER A 234 -8.16 5.38 -19.92
C SER A 234 -9.17 4.72 -18.97
N GLN A 235 -9.16 3.39 -18.88
CA GLN A 235 -10.03 2.66 -17.96
C GLN A 235 -9.62 2.92 -16.51
N GLN A 236 -10.61 3.29 -15.71
CA GLN A 236 -10.45 3.36 -14.26
C GLN A 236 -10.44 1.93 -13.71
N PRO A 237 -9.60 1.65 -12.70
CA PRO A 237 -9.63 0.34 -12.05
C PRO A 237 -11.02 0.10 -11.46
N ASN A 238 -11.57 -1.09 -11.71
CA ASN A 238 -12.67 -1.57 -10.89
C ASN A 238 -12.08 -1.92 -9.51
N GLY A 239 -12.17 -0.98 -8.57
CA GLY A 239 -11.58 -1.10 -7.23
C GLY A 239 -12.04 -2.34 -6.46
N GLU A 240 -13.16 -2.96 -6.86
CA GLU A 240 -13.67 -4.21 -6.28
C GLU A 240 -13.06 -5.49 -6.88
N GLU A 241 -12.44 -5.45 -8.05
CA GLU A 241 -11.90 -6.65 -8.71
C GLU A 241 -10.39 -6.57 -8.91
N PHE A 242 -9.89 -5.39 -9.26
CA PHE A 242 -8.49 -5.16 -9.54
C PHE A 242 -8.13 -3.72 -9.17
N PRO A 243 -7.41 -3.48 -8.05
CA PRO A 243 -7.25 -2.14 -7.52
C PRO A 243 -6.22 -1.29 -8.28
N PHE A 244 -5.54 -1.85 -9.28
CA PHE A 244 -4.45 -1.17 -9.98
C PHE A 244 -4.88 -0.66 -11.34
N GLN A 245 -4.64 0.62 -11.58
CA GLN A 245 -4.67 1.13 -12.93
C GLN A 245 -3.41 0.67 -13.68
N VAL A 246 -3.55 0.29 -14.95
CA VAL A 246 -2.39 -0.12 -15.77
C VAL A 246 -1.36 1.01 -15.88
N ALA A 247 -1.81 2.26 -15.96
CA ALA A 247 -0.93 3.43 -15.93
C ALA A 247 -0.07 3.49 -14.65
N GLN A 248 -0.61 3.09 -13.50
CA GLN A 248 0.15 3.04 -12.24
C GLN A 248 1.32 2.06 -12.33
N ALA A 249 1.11 0.90 -12.97
CA ALA A 249 2.18 -0.05 -13.21
C ALA A 249 3.27 0.53 -14.12
N PHE A 250 2.88 1.24 -15.19
CA PHE A 250 3.86 1.95 -16.01
C PHE A 250 4.70 2.94 -15.20
N TYR A 251 4.08 3.80 -14.38
CA TYR A 251 4.82 4.75 -13.55
C TYR A 251 5.76 4.06 -12.56
N ALA A 252 5.38 2.89 -12.04
CA ALA A 252 6.21 2.09 -11.14
C ALA A 252 7.49 1.53 -11.80
N LEU A 253 7.54 1.41 -13.14
CA LEU A 253 8.77 1.05 -13.85
C LEU A 253 9.91 2.02 -13.54
N GLY A 254 9.58 3.29 -13.26
CA GLY A 254 10.56 4.32 -12.91
C GLY A 254 11.53 4.61 -14.05
N LEU A 255 11.02 4.64 -15.29
CA LEU A 255 11.82 4.96 -16.47
C LEU A 255 12.43 6.35 -16.36
N THR A 256 13.72 6.46 -16.66
CA THR A 256 14.48 7.71 -16.57
C THR A 256 15.09 8.08 -17.93
N PRO A 257 15.70 9.28 -18.09
CA PRO A 257 16.41 9.63 -19.33
C PRO A 257 17.52 8.64 -19.70
N GLN A 258 18.13 7.96 -18.72
CA GLN A 258 19.13 6.91 -18.95
C GLN A 258 18.53 5.69 -19.69
N ASP A 259 17.22 5.46 -19.57
CA ASP A 259 16.49 4.43 -20.30
C ASP A 259 15.97 4.95 -21.67
N GLY A 260 16.41 6.14 -22.09
CA GLY A 260 15.90 6.81 -23.30
C GLY A 260 14.46 7.29 -23.18
N TRP A 261 13.91 7.35 -21.96
CA TRP A 261 12.55 7.83 -21.71
C TRP A 261 12.54 9.33 -21.45
N THR A 262 11.75 10.06 -22.24
CA THR A 262 11.42 11.47 -21.99
C THR A 262 9.92 11.58 -21.80
N PRO A 263 9.42 11.94 -20.59
CA PRO A 263 8.01 12.14 -20.37
C PRO A 263 7.43 13.17 -21.35
N PRO A 264 6.22 12.96 -21.88
CA PRO A 264 5.61 13.95 -22.77
C PRO A 264 5.40 15.27 -22.04
N LYS A 265 5.64 16.38 -22.74
CA LYS A 265 5.35 17.71 -22.21
C LYS A 265 3.84 17.86 -22.04
N PHE A 266 3.42 18.22 -20.83
CA PHE A 266 2.04 18.58 -20.55
C PHE A 266 1.87 20.08 -20.78
N THR A 267 0.94 20.44 -21.67
CA THR A 267 0.50 21.82 -21.83
C THR A 267 -0.89 21.93 -21.18
N PRO A 268 -1.05 22.73 -20.11
CA PRO A 268 -2.35 22.92 -19.49
C PRO A 268 -3.38 23.40 -20.53
N PRO A 269 -4.62 22.87 -20.51
CA PRO A 269 -5.65 23.31 -21.43
C PRO A 269 -5.96 24.79 -21.23
N GLN A 270 -6.20 25.52 -22.34
CA GLN A 270 -6.68 26.90 -22.27
C GLN A 270 -8.15 26.94 -21.78
N PRO A 271 -8.61 28.06 -21.20
CA PRO A 271 -10.01 28.21 -20.81
C PRO A 271 -10.96 27.89 -21.98
N GLY A 272 -11.90 26.97 -21.77
CA GLY A 272 -12.87 26.52 -22.79
C GLY A 272 -12.43 25.30 -23.60
N GLN A 273 -11.20 24.77 -23.41
CA GLN A 273 -10.79 23.49 -24.00
C GLN A 273 -11.15 22.31 -23.10
N PRO A 274 -11.47 21.13 -23.68
CA PRO A 274 -11.67 19.91 -22.89
C PRO A 274 -10.37 19.52 -22.16
N PRO A 275 -10.46 18.86 -20.99
CA PRO A 275 -9.30 18.36 -20.28
C PRO A 275 -8.45 17.42 -21.15
N VAL A 276 -7.13 17.58 -21.11
CA VAL A 276 -6.20 16.67 -21.78
C VAL A 276 -6.09 15.38 -20.97
N ASP A 277 -6.36 14.24 -21.60
CA ASP A 277 -6.08 12.93 -21.00
C ASP A 277 -4.56 12.67 -21.01
N TYR A 278 -3.94 12.93 -19.87
CA TYR A 278 -2.51 12.75 -19.69
C TYR A 278 -2.09 11.28 -19.84
N ASN A 279 -2.90 10.33 -19.35
CA ASN A 279 -2.56 8.91 -19.45
C ASN A 279 -2.53 8.45 -20.90
N LYS A 280 -3.47 8.93 -21.73
CA LYS A 280 -3.46 8.65 -23.18
C LYS A 280 -2.23 9.20 -23.89
N LEU A 281 -1.78 10.41 -23.51
CA LEU A 281 -0.56 11.02 -24.04
C LEU A 281 0.68 10.21 -23.66
N VAL A 282 0.81 9.85 -22.38
CA VAL A 282 1.93 9.03 -21.88
C VAL A 282 1.92 7.64 -22.51
N HIS A 283 0.76 7.00 -22.64
CA HIS A 283 0.61 5.69 -23.27
C HIS A 283 1.11 5.71 -24.73
N LYS A 284 0.71 6.72 -25.51
CA LYS A 284 1.22 6.89 -26.88
C LYS A 284 2.74 7.02 -26.92
N SER A 285 3.32 7.85 -26.04
CA SER A 285 4.78 8.00 -25.94
C SER A 285 5.47 6.71 -25.52
N PHE A 286 4.85 5.93 -24.63
CA PHE A 286 5.36 4.63 -24.20
C PHE A 286 5.40 3.61 -25.35
N VAL A 287 4.34 3.53 -26.14
CA VAL A 287 4.29 2.66 -27.33
C VAL A 287 5.38 3.00 -28.33
N GLU A 288 5.62 4.29 -28.59
CA GLU A 288 6.70 4.73 -29.48
C GLU A 288 8.09 4.49 -28.90
N TRP A 289 8.27 4.74 -27.60
CA TRP A 289 9.52 4.42 -26.90
C TRP A 289 9.85 2.93 -26.99
N LEU A 290 8.85 2.05 -26.85
CA LEU A 290 9.04 0.59 -26.90
C LEU A 290 9.47 0.10 -28.29
N LYS A 291 9.11 0.81 -29.36
CA LYS A 291 9.58 0.52 -30.74
C LYS A 291 11.02 0.98 -30.97
N GLY A 292 11.51 1.94 -30.21
CA GLY A 292 12.84 2.54 -30.34
C GLY A 292 13.74 2.25 -29.14
N PRO A 293 14.10 3.26 -28.32
CA PRO A 293 15.04 3.11 -27.19
C PRO A 293 14.68 2.01 -26.20
N GLY A 294 13.37 1.77 -25.98
CA GLY A 294 12.85 0.78 -25.05
C GLY A 294 12.84 -0.66 -25.56
N LYS A 295 13.17 -0.91 -26.83
CA LYS A 295 13.04 -2.24 -27.47
C LYS A 295 13.74 -3.36 -26.68
N ASN A 296 14.90 -3.07 -26.11
CA ASN A 296 15.72 -4.02 -25.35
C ASN A 296 15.66 -3.76 -23.83
N TYR A 297 14.72 -2.91 -23.37
CA TYR A 297 14.62 -2.58 -21.96
C TYR A 297 14.28 -3.82 -21.13
N ARG A 298 14.96 -3.93 -19.98
CA ARG A 298 14.76 -5.00 -19.01
C ARG A 298 14.20 -4.40 -17.74
N ILE A 299 12.97 -4.77 -17.41
CA ILE A 299 12.34 -4.41 -16.14
C ILE A 299 13.24 -4.88 -15.00
N LYS A 300 13.47 -4.00 -14.02
CA LYS A 300 14.31 -4.30 -12.86
C LYS A 300 13.43 -4.56 -11.64
N LYS A 301 13.65 -5.69 -10.97
CA LYS A 301 13.06 -5.97 -9.66
C LYS A 301 13.91 -5.40 -8.54
N PHE A 302 13.26 -4.93 -7.48
CA PHE A 302 13.90 -4.57 -6.23
C PHE A 302 14.20 -5.84 -5.44
N VAL A 303 15.46 -5.94 -5.00
CA VAL A 303 15.91 -6.96 -4.05
C VAL A 303 16.58 -6.26 -2.88
N ALA A 304 16.43 -6.79 -1.68
CA ALA A 304 17.12 -6.24 -0.53
C ALA A 304 18.63 -6.35 -0.76
N LYS A 305 19.35 -5.25 -0.51
CA LYS A 305 20.81 -5.27 -0.49
C LYS A 305 21.25 -5.82 0.86
N ASN A 306 21.92 -6.97 0.82
CA ASN A 306 22.48 -7.61 2.01
C ASN A 306 23.79 -6.94 2.43
#